data_AF-T1H283-F1
#
_entry.id   AF-T1H283-F1
#
_cell.length_a   1.000
_cell.length_b   1.000
_cell.length_c   1.000
_cell.angle_alpha   90.00
_cell.angle_beta   90.00
_cell.angle_gamma   90.00
#
_symmetry.space_group_name_H-M   'P 1'
#
loop_
_entity.id
_entity.type
_entity.pdbx_description
1 polymer ?
#
loop_
_entity_poly.entity_id
_entity_poly.type
_entity_poly.pdbx_seq_one_letter_code
_entity_poly.pdbx_strand_id
1 'polypeptide(L)'
;MYRFASSMDQKRSDLDDQLKEYINEWRKQRSKEEDELKKLKEKQAKRKVTRAEEEQKMAQRKKEEEERRVREVEEKKQREIEEKRQRLEEAERKRQAMIQAMKDKDKKGPNFTIAKKEGVLGLSSAAMERNKTKEQLEEEKKISLSFRIKPLSLDGMGENSLREKAQELWETIVKLETEKYDLEERQKRQDYDLKELKERQKQQLRHKALKKGLDPEALTG
;
A
#
# COMPACT_ATOMS: atom_id res chain seq x y z
N MET A 1 -75.26 -5.82 33.27
CA MET A 1 -74.52 -6.26 32.06
C MET A 1 -73.90 -5.10 31.27
N TYR A 2 -74.59 -3.98 31.02
CA TYR A 2 -74.08 -2.87 30.19
C TYR A 2 -72.76 -2.20 30.65
N ARG A 3 -72.53 -1.98 31.96
CA ARG A 3 -71.29 -1.34 32.45
C ARG A 3 -70.01 -2.17 32.25
N PHE A 4 -70.13 -3.49 32.19
CA PHE A 4 -68.97 -4.38 32.07
C PHE A 4 -68.48 -4.47 30.61
N ALA A 5 -69.41 -4.45 29.64
CA ALA A 5 -69.10 -4.38 28.22
C ALA A 5 -68.40 -3.05 27.85
N SER A 6 -68.93 -1.92 28.32
CA SER A 6 -68.33 -0.60 28.07
C SER A 6 -66.91 -0.46 28.64
N SER A 7 -66.59 -1.11 29.77
CA SER A 7 -65.24 -1.11 30.34
C SER A 7 -64.24 -1.96 29.54
N MET A 8 -64.70 -3.04 28.91
CA MET A 8 -63.85 -3.84 28.01
C MET A 8 -63.56 -3.11 26.70
N ASP A 9 -64.54 -2.40 26.15
CA ASP A 9 -64.36 -1.61 24.93
C ASP A 9 -63.41 -0.43 25.16
N GLN A 10 -63.48 0.24 26.31
CA GLN A 10 -62.51 1.27 26.71
C GLN A 10 -61.08 0.70 26.76
N LYS A 11 -60.89 -0.46 27.42
CA LYS A 11 -59.58 -1.11 27.54
C LYS A 11 -59.03 -1.58 26.18
N ARG A 12 -59.90 -1.95 25.24
CA ARG A 12 -59.49 -2.28 23.86
C ARG A 12 -59.06 -1.03 23.10
N SER A 13 -59.79 0.07 23.22
CA SER A 13 -59.43 1.36 22.62
C SER A 13 -58.08 1.87 23.15
N ASP A 14 -57.87 1.82 24.46
CA ASP A 14 -56.62 2.26 25.10
C ASP A 14 -55.42 1.41 24.62
N LEU A 15 -55.63 0.10 24.41
CA LEU A 15 -54.61 -0.81 23.89
C LEU A 15 -54.28 -0.52 22.42
N ASP A 16 -55.30 -0.24 21.60
CA ASP A 16 -55.13 0.12 20.19
C ASP A 16 -54.38 1.45 20.04
N ASP A 17 -54.63 2.41 20.92
CA ASP A 17 -53.93 3.70 20.90
C ASP A 17 -52.48 3.58 21.36
N GLN A 18 -52.20 2.77 22.39
CA GLN A 18 -50.83 2.41 22.77
C GLN A 18 -50.07 1.71 21.64
N LEU A 19 -50.75 0.82 20.89
CA LEU A 19 -50.14 0.12 19.76
C LEU A 19 -49.79 1.08 18.62
N LYS A 20 -50.69 2.04 18.32
CA LYS A 20 -50.43 3.09 17.31
C LYS A 20 -49.26 3.98 17.71
N GLU A 21 -49.18 4.37 18.97
CA GLU A 21 -48.08 5.19 19.49
C GLU A 21 -46.74 4.46 19.39
N TYR A 22 -46.70 3.18 19.81
CA TYR A 22 -45.52 2.32 19.66
C TYR A 22 -45.07 2.16 18.20
N ILE A 23 -46.01 1.95 17.27
CA ILE A 23 -45.71 1.85 15.83
C ILE A 23 -45.13 3.16 15.29
N ASN A 24 -45.68 4.30 15.72
CA ASN A 24 -45.19 5.62 15.30
C ASN A 24 -43.79 5.92 15.86
N GLU A 25 -43.52 5.60 17.12
CA GLU A 25 -42.20 5.73 17.73
C GLU A 25 -41.17 4.85 17.02
N TRP A 26 -41.52 3.60 16.74
CA TRP A 26 -40.63 2.68 16.03
C TRP A 26 -40.32 3.13 14.60
N ARG A 27 -41.31 3.63 13.86
CA ARG A 27 -41.08 4.23 12.53
C ARG A 27 -40.15 5.44 12.61
N LYS A 28 -40.31 6.26 13.64
CA LYS A 28 -39.48 7.46 13.86
C LYS A 28 -38.05 7.09 14.23
N GLN A 29 -37.85 6.06 15.06
CA GLN A 29 -36.52 5.51 15.37
C GLN A 29 -35.85 4.94 14.14
N ARG A 30 -36.53 4.05 13.40
CA ARG A 30 -35.98 3.48 12.16
C ARG A 30 -35.61 4.57 11.15
N SER A 31 -36.48 5.56 10.95
CA SER A 31 -36.20 6.66 10.03
C SER A 31 -34.96 7.46 10.43
N LYS A 32 -34.76 7.73 11.73
CA LYS A 32 -33.54 8.39 12.22
C LYS A 32 -32.29 7.54 12.00
N GLU A 33 -32.37 6.24 12.31
CA GLU A 33 -31.25 5.31 12.13
C GLU A 33 -30.85 5.18 10.65
N GLU A 34 -31.83 5.11 9.75
CA GLU A 34 -31.61 5.07 8.31
C GLU A 34 -30.95 6.35 7.79
N ASP A 35 -31.39 7.52 8.25
CA ASP A 35 -30.80 8.80 7.89
C ASP A 35 -29.36 8.96 8.41
N GLU A 36 -29.09 8.52 9.63
CA GLU A 36 -27.74 8.49 10.20
C GLU A 36 -26.82 7.53 9.43
N LEU A 37 -27.30 6.33 9.11
CA LEU A 37 -26.57 5.36 8.32
C LEU A 37 -26.26 5.91 6.93
N LYS A 38 -27.21 6.60 6.30
CA LYS A 38 -27.02 7.24 4.99
C LYS A 38 -25.95 8.34 5.06
N LYS A 39 -26.01 9.23 6.06
CA LYS A 39 -24.98 10.27 6.28
C LYS A 39 -23.59 9.68 6.51
N LEU A 40 -23.50 8.58 7.26
CA LEU A 40 -22.22 7.89 7.50
C LEU A 40 -21.65 7.28 6.20
N LYS A 41 -22.49 6.62 5.40
CA LYS A 41 -22.08 6.08 4.09
C LYS A 41 -21.63 7.18 3.13
N GLU A 42 -22.34 8.31 3.11
CA GLU A 42 -21.97 9.46 2.27
C GLU A 42 -20.62 10.08 2.69
N LYS A 43 -20.39 10.25 4.01
CA LYS A 43 -19.09 10.68 4.53
C LYS A 43 -17.97 9.70 4.17
N GLN A 44 -18.23 8.40 4.28
CA GLN A 44 -17.25 7.37 3.92
C GLN A 44 -16.94 7.40 2.42
N ALA A 45 -17.97 7.58 1.57
CA ALA A 45 -17.81 7.72 0.13
C ALA A 45 -16.98 8.96 -0.22
N LYS A 46 -17.28 10.13 0.36
CA LYS A 46 -16.49 11.36 0.19
C LYS A 46 -15.03 11.16 0.57
N ARG A 47 -14.76 10.59 1.75
CA ARG A 47 -13.39 10.30 2.20
C ARG A 47 -12.65 9.37 1.24
N LYS A 48 -13.34 8.36 0.69
CA LYS A 48 -12.74 7.44 -0.29
C LYS A 48 -12.36 8.16 -1.58
N VAL A 49 -13.18 9.08 -2.06
CA VAL A 49 -12.88 9.89 -3.26
C VAL A 49 -11.70 10.82 -2.99
N THR A 50 -11.71 11.57 -1.88
CA THR A 50 -10.61 12.49 -1.54
C THR A 50 -9.27 11.75 -1.42
N ARG A 51 -9.25 10.58 -0.78
CA ARG A 51 -8.03 9.76 -0.71
C ARG A 51 -7.57 9.28 -2.08
N ALA A 52 -8.48 8.85 -2.94
CA ALA A 52 -8.13 8.39 -4.27
C ALA A 52 -7.52 9.52 -5.12
N GLU A 53 -8.03 10.75 -4.98
CA GLU A 53 -7.48 11.94 -5.63
C GLU A 53 -6.09 12.31 -5.09
N GLU A 54 -5.89 12.28 -3.77
CA GLU A 54 -4.58 12.53 -3.15
C GLU A 54 -3.54 11.48 -3.54
N GLU A 55 -3.92 10.20 -3.54
CA GLU A 55 -3.04 9.09 -3.93
C GLU A 55 -2.67 9.17 -5.43
N GLN A 56 -3.62 9.52 -6.30
CA GLN A 56 -3.32 9.79 -7.71
C GLN A 56 -2.36 10.97 -7.89
N LYS A 57 -2.57 12.07 -7.17
CA LYS A 57 -1.71 13.26 -7.27
C LYS A 57 -0.29 12.96 -6.76
N MET A 58 -0.16 12.20 -5.68
CA MET A 58 1.14 11.76 -5.15
C MET A 58 1.83 10.75 -6.09
N ALA A 59 1.08 9.84 -6.70
CA ALA A 59 1.62 8.90 -7.68
C ALA A 59 2.11 9.61 -8.95
N GLN A 60 1.36 10.60 -9.46
CA GLN A 60 1.79 11.43 -10.59
C GLN A 60 3.09 12.18 -10.29
N ARG A 61 3.18 12.82 -9.12
CA ARG A 61 4.42 13.52 -8.69
C ARG A 61 5.62 12.58 -8.60
N LYS A 62 5.45 11.39 -8.00
CA LYS A 62 6.52 10.38 -7.93
C LYS A 62 6.95 9.90 -9.31
N LYS A 63 5.99 9.69 -10.22
CA LYS A 63 6.28 9.25 -11.58
C LYS A 63 7.06 10.32 -12.36
N GLU A 64 6.69 11.60 -12.25
CA GLU A 64 7.43 12.70 -12.87
C GLU A 64 8.86 12.84 -12.31
N GLU A 65 9.04 12.65 -11.00
CA GLU A 65 10.35 12.71 -10.36
C GLU A 65 11.25 11.53 -10.76
N GLU A 66 10.68 10.32 -10.81
CA GLU A 66 11.37 9.13 -11.30
C GLU A 66 11.75 9.27 -12.78
N GLU A 67 10.85 9.77 -13.62
CA GLU A 67 11.10 9.97 -15.05
C GLU A 67 12.18 11.03 -15.30
N ARG A 68 12.22 12.11 -14.49
CA ARG A 68 13.34 13.07 -14.49
C ARG A 68 14.66 12.39 -14.12
N ARG A 69 14.67 11.58 -13.06
CA ARG A 69 15.87 10.87 -12.62
C ARG A 69 16.38 9.88 -13.67
N VAL A 70 15.48 9.17 -14.34
CA VAL A 70 15.83 8.24 -15.42
C VAL A 70 16.41 9.00 -16.61
N ARG A 71 15.79 10.11 -17.04
CA ARG A 71 16.34 10.96 -18.11
C ARG A 71 17.74 11.49 -17.78
N GLU A 72 17.97 11.98 -16.57
CA GLU A 72 19.30 12.46 -16.16
C GLU A 72 20.35 11.34 -16.15
N VAL A 73 19.98 10.12 -15.76
CA VAL A 73 20.87 8.96 -15.77
C VAL A 73 21.18 8.50 -17.20
N GLU A 74 20.17 8.46 -18.08
CA GLU A 74 20.38 8.13 -19.50
C GLU A 74 21.23 9.19 -20.20
N GLU A 75 21.02 10.47 -19.92
CA GLU A 75 21.81 11.55 -20.50
C GLU A 75 23.27 11.51 -20.00
N LYS A 76 23.50 11.26 -18.70
CA LYS A 76 24.86 11.04 -18.17
C LYS A 76 25.52 9.80 -18.79
N LYS A 77 24.78 8.72 -18.96
CA LYS A 77 25.29 7.48 -19.56
C LYS A 77 25.63 7.67 -21.04
N GLN A 78 24.81 8.42 -21.79
CA GLN A 78 25.12 8.78 -23.18
C GLN A 78 26.37 9.66 -23.26
N ARG A 79 26.49 10.69 -22.40
CA ARG A 79 27.69 11.53 -22.32
C ARG A 79 28.95 10.73 -21.96
N GLU A 80 28.87 9.79 -21.02
CA GLU A 80 30.01 8.90 -20.68
C GLU A 80 30.39 7.96 -21.83
N ILE A 81 29.42 7.44 -22.58
CA ILE A 81 29.68 6.58 -23.74
C ILE A 81 30.33 7.40 -24.85
N GLU A 82 29.87 8.62 -25.08
CA GLU A 82 30.40 9.51 -26.11
C GLU A 82 31.80 10.02 -25.74
N GLU A 83 32.05 10.36 -24.48
CA GLU A 83 33.37 10.73 -23.96
C GLU A 83 34.36 9.55 -24.02
N LYS A 84 33.93 8.34 -23.64
CA LYS A 84 34.76 7.13 -23.80
C LYS A 84 35.05 6.82 -25.26
N ARG A 85 34.08 7.04 -26.16
CA ARG A 85 34.26 6.84 -27.60
C ARG A 85 35.25 7.86 -28.16
N GLN A 86 35.13 9.13 -27.83
CA GLN A 86 36.10 10.17 -28.21
C GLN A 86 37.49 9.87 -27.66
N ARG A 87 37.59 9.43 -26.40
CA ARG A 87 38.88 9.07 -25.79
C ARG A 87 39.53 7.85 -26.44
N LEU A 88 38.73 6.86 -26.85
CA LEU A 88 39.20 5.70 -27.62
C LEU A 88 39.61 6.10 -29.05
N GLU A 89 38.86 6.99 -29.69
CA GLU A 89 39.17 7.49 -31.03
C GLU A 89 40.42 8.38 -31.04
N GLU A 90 40.62 9.19 -30.00
CA GLU A 90 41.83 10.00 -29.82
C GLU A 90 43.04 9.13 -29.45
N ALA A 91 42.85 8.09 -28.64
CA ALA A 91 43.87 7.09 -28.35
C ALA A 91 44.19 6.23 -29.58
N GLU A 92 43.22 5.85 -30.40
CA GLU A 92 43.42 5.13 -31.65
C GLU A 92 44.11 6.00 -32.68
N ARG A 93 43.75 7.29 -32.79
CA ARG A 93 44.46 8.26 -33.63
C ARG A 93 45.90 8.46 -33.18
N LYS A 94 46.16 8.57 -31.86
CA LYS A 94 47.53 8.59 -31.31
C LYS A 94 48.27 7.28 -31.56
N ARG A 95 47.60 6.14 -31.44
CA ARG A 95 48.19 4.82 -31.66
C ARG A 95 48.43 4.55 -33.13
N GLN A 96 47.58 5.01 -34.03
CA GLN A 96 47.81 5.00 -35.47
C GLN A 96 48.96 5.93 -35.83
N ALA A 97 49.05 7.14 -35.27
CA ALA A 97 50.22 8.01 -35.45
C ALA A 97 51.51 7.38 -34.92
N MET A 98 51.44 6.69 -33.77
CA MET A 98 52.58 5.98 -33.17
C MET A 98 52.93 4.70 -33.94
N ILE A 99 51.95 3.96 -34.47
CA ILE A 99 52.15 2.78 -35.34
C ILE A 99 52.64 3.23 -36.71
N GLN A 100 52.26 4.40 -37.22
CA GLN A 100 52.83 4.97 -38.44
C GLN A 100 54.29 5.37 -38.20
N ALA A 101 54.63 5.84 -36.99
CA ALA A 101 56.01 6.10 -36.56
C ALA A 101 56.79 4.82 -36.15
N MET A 102 56.12 3.74 -35.77
CA MET A 102 56.71 2.43 -35.43
C MET A 102 56.60 1.40 -36.54
N LYS A 103 55.93 1.69 -37.66
CA LYS A 103 55.95 0.83 -38.87
C LYS A 103 57.33 0.77 -39.51
N ASP A 104 58.26 1.60 -39.02
CA ASP A 104 59.69 1.49 -39.26
C ASP A 104 60.38 0.44 -38.36
N LYS A 105 59.73 -0.13 -37.32
CA LYS A 105 60.30 -1.14 -36.42
C LYS A 105 59.28 -2.13 -35.84
N ASP A 106 59.08 -3.21 -36.59
CA ASP A 106 58.96 -4.61 -36.15
C ASP A 106 57.80 -5.15 -35.28
N LYS A 107 57.52 -6.44 -35.56
CA LYS A 107 56.33 -7.26 -35.24
C LYS A 107 56.55 -8.19 -34.02
N LYS A 108 55.52 -8.37 -33.17
CA LYS A 108 54.94 -9.68 -32.68
C LYS A 108 54.17 -9.53 -31.34
N GLY A 109 52.97 -10.13 -31.26
CA GLY A 109 52.12 -10.28 -30.06
C GLY A 109 52.54 -11.45 -29.13
N PRO A 110 51.76 -11.86 -28.09
CA PRO A 110 50.50 -12.60 -28.28
C PRO A 110 49.42 -12.47 -27.15
N ASN A 111 48.42 -13.37 -27.24
CA ASN A 111 47.02 -13.42 -26.77
C ASN A 111 46.82 -14.26 -25.47
N PHE A 112 45.80 -13.95 -24.65
CA PHE A 112 45.31 -14.84 -23.56
C PHE A 112 43.78 -14.79 -23.38
N THR A 113 43.16 -15.97 -23.20
CA THR A 113 41.72 -16.24 -23.06
C THR A 113 41.28 -16.45 -21.61
N ILE A 114 40.11 -15.91 -21.21
CA ILE A 114 39.50 -16.07 -19.86
C ILE A 114 38.29 -17.01 -19.93
N ALA A 115 38.24 -18.02 -19.05
CA ALA A 115 37.12 -18.93 -18.87
C ALA A 115 36.04 -18.35 -17.93
N LYS A 116 34.77 -18.48 -18.32
CA LYS A 116 33.59 -17.96 -17.61
C LYS A 116 32.92 -19.09 -16.82
N LYS A 117 32.68 -18.88 -15.51
CA LYS A 117 31.98 -19.83 -14.63
C LYS A 117 30.49 -19.49 -14.59
N GLU A 118 29.66 -20.49 -14.86
CA GLU A 118 28.19 -20.46 -14.79
C GLU A 118 27.73 -20.80 -13.37
N GLY A 119 26.63 -20.21 -12.90
CA GLY A 119 26.03 -20.64 -11.63
C GLY A 119 24.89 -19.77 -11.09
N VAL A 120 23.67 -20.34 -11.17
CA VAL A 120 22.47 -20.08 -10.34
C VAL A 120 21.50 -19.00 -10.83
N LEU A 121 20.61 -19.41 -11.75
CA LEU A 121 19.30 -18.78 -11.99
C LEU A 121 18.24 -19.88 -11.87
N GLY A 122 17.30 -19.77 -10.92
CA GLY A 122 16.23 -20.76 -10.82
C GLY A 122 15.17 -20.60 -9.73
N LEU A 123 15.31 -19.68 -8.77
CA LEU A 123 14.21 -19.34 -7.86
C LEU A 123 13.64 -17.97 -8.22
N SER A 124 12.38 -17.94 -8.65
CA SER A 124 11.64 -16.69 -8.85
C SER A 124 11.65 -15.88 -7.55
N SER A 125 11.99 -14.59 -7.64
CA SER A 125 12.03 -13.66 -6.52
C SER A 125 10.75 -13.68 -5.67
N ALA A 126 9.59 -13.89 -6.31
CA ALA A 126 8.28 -13.95 -5.66
C ALA A 126 8.09 -15.17 -4.73
N ALA A 127 8.76 -16.29 -4.99
CA ALA A 127 8.70 -17.48 -4.11
C ALA A 127 9.61 -17.31 -2.88
N MET A 128 10.67 -16.51 -3.01
CA MET A 128 11.61 -16.21 -1.94
C MET A 128 11.00 -15.22 -0.93
N GLU A 129 10.21 -14.25 -1.39
CA GLU A 129 9.53 -13.28 -0.52
C GLU A 129 8.43 -13.89 0.38
N ARG A 130 7.79 -14.99 -0.05
CA ARG A 130 6.75 -15.68 0.73
C ARG A 130 7.27 -16.52 1.90
N ASN A 131 8.58 -16.74 1.97
CA ASN A 131 9.24 -17.58 2.97
C ASN A 131 10.16 -16.78 3.91
N LYS A 132 9.94 -15.48 4.05
CA LYS A 132 10.68 -14.70 5.05
C LYS A 132 10.17 -15.04 6.44
N THR A 133 11.09 -15.41 7.34
CA THR A 133 10.74 -15.68 8.73
C THR A 133 10.28 -14.39 9.41
N LYS A 134 9.50 -14.51 10.49
CA LYS A 134 9.06 -13.35 11.29
C LYS A 134 10.26 -12.48 11.72
N GLU A 135 11.38 -13.12 12.05
CA GLU A 135 12.63 -12.46 12.44
C GLU A 135 13.27 -11.66 11.30
N GLN A 136 13.29 -12.20 10.07
CA GLN A 136 13.78 -11.48 8.89
C GLN A 136 12.90 -10.26 8.56
N LEU A 137 11.58 -10.36 8.72
CA LEU A 137 10.67 -9.23 8.52
C LEU A 137 10.86 -8.15 9.60
N GLU A 138 11.12 -8.53 10.85
CA GLU A 138 11.42 -7.59 11.93
C GLU A 138 12.76 -6.87 11.72
N GLU A 139 13.78 -7.59 11.24
CA GLU A 139 15.09 -7.02 10.90
C GLU A 139 15.00 -6.07 9.70
N GLU A 140 14.31 -6.47 8.62
CA GLU A 140 14.04 -5.59 7.48
C GLU A 140 13.25 -4.34 7.90
N LYS A 141 12.27 -4.50 8.80
CA LYS A 141 11.53 -3.36 9.37
C LYS A 141 12.45 -2.44 10.17
N LYS A 142 13.33 -2.98 11.02
CA LYS A 142 14.27 -2.20 11.83
C LYS A 142 15.24 -1.41 10.94
N ILE A 143 15.79 -2.06 9.92
CA ILE A 143 16.66 -1.42 8.93
C ILE A 143 15.88 -0.33 8.18
N SER A 144 14.68 -0.63 7.69
CA SER A 144 13.84 0.35 7.00
C SER A 144 13.53 1.59 7.86
N LEU A 145 13.24 1.39 9.16
CA LEU A 145 13.00 2.48 10.09
C LEU A 145 14.25 3.33 10.32
N SER A 146 15.45 2.75 10.40
CA SER A 146 16.69 3.52 10.54
C SER A 146 16.99 4.43 9.33
N PHE A 147 16.59 4.03 8.12
CA PHE A 147 16.72 4.88 6.93
C PHE A 147 15.69 6.01 6.88
N ARG A 148 14.47 5.74 7.38
CA ARG A 148 13.37 6.72 7.39
C ARG A 148 13.49 7.72 8.54
N ILE A 149 13.91 7.24 9.71
CA ILE A 149 14.07 8.04 10.93
C ILE A 149 15.54 8.40 11.06
N LYS A 150 15.92 9.53 10.48
CA LYS A 150 17.27 10.06 10.62
C LYS A 150 17.49 10.59 12.04
N PRO A 151 18.64 10.32 12.66
CA PRO A 151 19.01 10.94 13.93
C PRO A 151 18.94 12.47 13.85
N LEU A 152 18.42 13.11 14.89
CA LEU A 152 18.36 14.56 14.96
C LEU A 152 19.74 15.11 15.35
N SER A 153 20.30 15.97 14.50
CA SER A 153 21.49 16.75 14.81
C SER A 153 21.03 18.14 15.25
N LEU A 154 21.10 18.42 16.55
CA LEU A 154 20.63 19.68 17.13
C LEU A 154 21.79 20.60 17.58
N ASP A 155 23.02 20.08 17.59
CA ASP A 155 24.20 20.82 18.06
C ASP A 155 24.49 22.03 17.18
N GLY A 156 24.68 23.19 17.80
CA GLY A 156 24.99 24.44 17.13
C GLY A 156 23.81 25.12 16.42
N MET A 157 22.58 24.62 16.57
CA MET A 157 21.39 25.31 16.04
C MET A 157 20.99 26.50 16.93
N GLY A 158 20.71 27.65 16.31
CA GLY A 158 20.12 28.80 17.00
C GLY A 158 18.62 28.63 17.28
N GLU A 159 18.05 29.47 18.15
CA GLU A 159 16.66 29.36 18.60
C GLU A 159 15.64 29.33 17.44
N ASN A 160 15.81 30.19 16.43
CA ASN A 160 14.91 30.23 15.28
C ASN A 160 14.95 28.93 14.47
N SER A 161 16.15 28.39 14.22
CA SER A 161 16.31 27.11 13.51
C SER A 161 15.75 25.93 14.29
N LEU A 162 15.84 25.95 15.63
CA LEU A 162 15.21 24.94 16.48
C LEU A 162 13.68 25.00 16.40
N ARG A 163 13.10 26.20 16.36
CA ARG A 163 11.64 26.39 16.19
C ARG A 163 11.17 25.88 14.83
N GLU A 164 11.89 26.19 13.75
CA GLU A 164 11.60 25.66 12.41
C GLU A 164 11.69 24.14 12.37
N LYS A 165 12.73 23.55 12.98
CA LYS A 165 12.89 22.09 13.03
C LYS A 165 11.76 21.42 13.82
N ALA A 166 11.33 22.02 14.93
CA ALA A 166 10.19 21.53 15.71
C ALA A 166 8.90 21.55 14.89
N GLN A 167 8.66 22.61 14.11
CA GLN A 167 7.50 22.73 13.23
C GLN A 167 7.52 21.66 12.12
N GLU A 168 8.66 21.45 11.45
CA GLU A 168 8.83 20.42 10.42
C GLU A 168 8.56 19.00 10.98
N LEU A 169 9.08 18.71 12.17
CA LEU A 169 8.84 17.42 12.84
C LEU A 169 7.36 17.26 13.20
N TRP A 170 6.72 18.32 13.68
CA TRP A 170 5.31 18.30 14.01
C TRP A 170 4.44 18.00 12.77
N GLU A 171 4.66 18.70 11.66
CA GLU A 171 3.95 18.47 10.40
C GLU A 171 4.16 17.04 9.89
N THR A 172 5.39 16.54 10.00
CA THR A 172 5.72 15.16 9.63
C THR A 172 4.98 14.14 10.49
N ILE A 173 4.93 14.35 11.81
CA ILE A 173 4.21 13.47 12.74
C ILE A 173 2.71 13.45 12.43
N VAL A 174 2.09 14.62 12.24
CA VAL A 174 0.66 14.72 11.92
C VAL A 174 0.34 13.98 10.63
N LYS A 175 1.17 14.12 9.60
CA LYS A 175 1.04 13.36 8.35
C LYS A 175 1.13 11.85 8.58
N LEU A 176 2.16 11.38 9.29
CA LEU A 176 2.37 9.95 9.54
C LEU A 176 1.25 9.32 10.39
N GLU A 177 0.73 10.03 11.39
CA GLU A 177 -0.41 9.56 12.18
C GLU A 177 -1.69 9.48 11.33
N THR A 178 -1.88 10.42 10.42
CA THR A 178 -3.02 10.38 9.47
C THR A 178 -2.92 9.16 8.54
N GLU A 179 -1.75 8.93 7.96
CA GLU A 179 -1.49 7.77 7.10
C GLU A 179 -1.68 6.45 7.87
N LYS A 180 -1.19 6.38 9.11
CA LYS A 180 -1.36 5.22 9.98
C LYS A 180 -2.84 4.93 10.26
N TYR A 181 -3.63 5.96 10.62
CA TYR A 181 -5.06 5.79 10.85
C TYR A 181 -5.78 5.20 9.62
N ASP A 182 -5.48 5.72 8.43
CA ASP A 182 -6.10 5.21 7.19
C ASP A 182 -5.69 3.76 6.88
N LEU A 183 -4.45 3.38 7.18
CA LEU A 183 -3.98 1.99 7.06
C LEU A 183 -4.67 1.06 8.07
N GLU A 184 -4.84 1.50 9.31
CA GLU A 184 -5.55 0.73 10.35
C GLU A 184 -7.02 0.53 9.98
N GLU A 185 -7.71 1.55 9.48
CA GLU A 185 -9.09 1.42 9.01
C GLU A 185 -9.21 0.49 7.79
N ARG A 186 -8.23 0.54 6.86
CA ARG A 186 -8.15 -0.39 5.74
C ARG A 186 -7.95 -1.82 6.22
N GLN A 187 -7.07 -2.03 7.19
CA GLN A 187 -6.82 -3.35 7.79
C GLN A 187 -8.09 -3.91 8.44
N LYS A 188 -8.80 -3.13 9.25
CA LYS A 188 -10.08 -3.56 9.86
C LYS A 188 -11.10 -4.00 8.82
N ARG A 189 -11.18 -3.28 7.69
CA ARG A 189 -12.07 -3.65 6.58
C ARG A 189 -11.63 -4.94 5.91
N GLN A 190 -10.35 -5.11 5.63
CA GLN A 190 -9.81 -6.35 5.08
C GLN A 190 -10.06 -7.55 6.00
N ASP A 191 -9.92 -7.37 7.31
CA ASP A 191 -10.22 -8.41 8.30
C ASP A 191 -11.70 -8.79 8.31
N TYR A 192 -12.59 -7.81 8.15
CA TYR A 192 -14.02 -8.07 8.00
C TYR A 192 -14.32 -8.84 6.71
N ASP A 193 -13.81 -8.35 5.57
CA ASP A 193 -14.02 -8.99 4.26
C ASP A 193 -13.48 -10.44 4.28
N LEU A 194 -12.34 -10.68 4.92
CA LEU A 194 -11.73 -12.00 5.07
C LEU A 194 -12.57 -12.94 5.95
N LYS A 195 -13.18 -12.43 7.03
CA LYS A 195 -14.13 -13.19 7.84
C LYS A 195 -15.38 -13.57 7.04
N GLU A 196 -15.93 -12.64 6.27
CA GLU A 196 -17.10 -12.89 5.43
C GLU A 196 -16.80 -13.92 4.33
N LEU A 197 -15.65 -13.82 3.66
CA LEU A 197 -15.21 -14.79 2.66
C LEU A 197 -15.02 -16.19 3.25
N LYS A 198 -14.44 -16.30 4.44
CA LYS A 198 -14.32 -17.58 5.15
C LYS A 198 -15.68 -18.19 5.47
N GLU A 199 -16.65 -17.40 5.93
CA GLU A 199 -17.99 -17.90 6.21
C GLU A 199 -18.73 -18.32 4.94
N ARG A 200 -18.63 -17.54 3.86
CA ARG A 200 -19.17 -17.92 2.54
C ARG A 200 -18.56 -19.23 2.03
N GLN A 201 -17.23 -19.38 2.17
CA GLN A 201 -16.54 -20.62 1.81
C GLN A 201 -17.06 -21.80 2.65
N LYS A 202 -17.23 -21.62 3.96
CA LYS A 202 -17.79 -22.63 4.86
C LYS A 202 -19.19 -23.06 4.41
N GLN A 203 -20.06 -22.11 4.07
CA GLN A 203 -21.41 -22.39 3.56
C GLN A 203 -21.39 -23.14 2.22
N GLN A 204 -20.51 -22.76 1.29
CA GLN A 204 -20.34 -23.48 0.03
C GLN A 204 -19.89 -24.93 0.24
N LEU A 205 -18.97 -25.15 1.18
CA LEU A 205 -18.48 -26.48 1.54
C LEU A 205 -19.59 -27.32 2.21
N ARG A 206 -20.40 -26.73 3.09
CA ARG A 206 -21.59 -27.38 3.68
C ARG A 206 -22.60 -27.81 2.61
N HIS A 207 -22.96 -26.91 1.69
CA HIS A 207 -23.85 -27.25 0.58
C HIS A 207 -23.28 -28.35 -0.33
N LYS A 208 -21.96 -28.34 -0.56
CA LYS A 208 -21.28 -29.37 -1.35
C LYS A 208 -21.28 -30.73 -0.64
N ALA A 209 -21.11 -30.76 0.68
CA ALA A 209 -21.21 -31.98 1.48
C ALA A 209 -22.62 -32.58 1.42
N LEU A 210 -23.64 -31.74 1.64
CA LEU A 210 -25.05 -32.13 1.53
C LEU A 210 -25.41 -32.70 0.14
N LYS A 211 -24.96 -32.04 -0.95
CA LYS A 211 -25.16 -32.56 -2.32
C LYS A 211 -24.49 -33.91 -2.57
N LYS A 212 -23.47 -34.26 -1.80
CA LYS A 212 -22.77 -35.55 -1.85
C LYS A 212 -23.35 -36.59 -0.89
N GLY A 213 -24.41 -36.26 -0.15
CA GLY A 213 -24.97 -37.13 0.89
C GLY A 213 -24.07 -37.29 2.12
N LEU A 214 -23.10 -36.39 2.30
CA LEU A 214 -22.21 -36.36 3.45
C LEU A 214 -22.78 -35.42 4.52
N ASP A 215 -22.35 -35.60 5.77
CA ASP A 215 -22.64 -34.66 6.86
C ASP A 215 -22.24 -33.23 6.46
N PRO A 216 -23.10 -32.22 6.67
CA PRO A 216 -22.80 -30.81 6.41
C PRO A 216 -21.39 -30.36 6.83
N GLU A 217 -20.85 -30.87 7.94
CA GLU A 217 -19.53 -30.43 8.44
C GLU A 217 -18.34 -31.23 7.90
N ALA A 218 -18.56 -32.30 7.13
CA ALA A 218 -17.52 -33.22 6.66
C ALA A 218 -16.44 -32.56 5.77
N LEU A 219 -16.70 -31.37 5.22
CA LEU A 219 -15.79 -30.64 4.34
C LEU A 219 -15.30 -29.30 4.91
N THR A 220 -15.66 -28.95 6.15
CA THR A 220 -15.39 -27.61 6.75
C THR A 220 -14.33 -27.59 7.84
N GLY A 221 -13.45 -28.61 7.87
CA GLY A 221 -12.34 -28.72 8.84
C GLY A 221 -11.41 -27.52 8.86
#